data_AF-A0A1A8BW26-F1
#
_entry.id   AF-A0A1A8BW26-F1
#
_cell.length_a   1.000
_cell.length_b   1.000
_cell.length_c   1.000
_cell.angle_alpha   90.00
_cell.angle_beta   90.00
_cell.angle_gamma   90.00
#
_symmetry.space_group_name_H-M   'P 1'
#
loop_
_entity.id
_entity.type
_entity.pdbx_description
1 polymer ?
#
loop_
_entity_poly.entity_id
_entity_poly.type
_entity_poly.pdbx_seq_one_letter_code
_entity_poly.pdbx_strand_id
1 'polypeptide(L)'
;MAKNRNISLLESELYYLISRFLTTGPCRRAAEVLASELEGNQLLPGRLDWFGNEHPRTYEDVVTANRHIAPDHLLQICKQIGPLLDREVPSCVPGVHSLLGSGRQSML
;
A
#
# COMPACT_ATOMS: atom_id res chain seq x y z
N MET A 1 -8.23 -8.58 22.69
CA MET A 1 -7.62 -7.25 22.94
C MET A 1 -6.35 -7.19 22.11
N ALA A 2 -6.21 -6.14 21.31
CA ALA A 2 -5.43 -6.12 20.07
C ALA A 2 -3.97 -6.58 20.23
N LYS A 3 -3.60 -7.54 19.37
CA LYS A 3 -2.27 -8.15 19.31
C LYS A 3 -1.36 -7.11 18.66
N ASN A 4 -0.67 -6.31 19.46
CA ASN A 4 0.30 -5.32 18.99
C ASN A 4 1.50 -6.06 18.37
N ARG A 5 1.30 -6.54 17.13
CA ARG A 5 2.40 -6.87 16.25
C ARG A 5 3.01 -5.53 15.90
N ASN A 6 4.31 -5.35 16.15
CA ASN A 6 5.06 -4.21 15.65
C ASN A 6 5.01 -4.26 14.12
N ILE A 7 3.94 -3.73 13.56
CA ILE A 7 3.77 -3.59 12.12
C ILE A 7 4.73 -2.48 11.72
N SER A 8 5.59 -2.79 10.76
CA SER A 8 6.57 -1.85 10.28
C SER A 8 5.85 -0.64 9.64
N LEU A 9 6.48 0.52 9.71
CA LEU A 9 5.97 1.74 9.05
C LEU A 9 5.66 1.47 7.56
N LEU A 10 6.49 0.66 6.91
CA LEU A 10 6.30 0.25 5.52
C LEU A 10 5.03 -0.57 5.30
N GLU A 11 4.72 -1.51 6.19
CA GLU A 11 3.48 -2.29 6.09
C GLU A 11 2.24 -1.40 6.27
N SER A 12 2.28 -0.47 7.24
CA SER A 12 1.22 0.54 7.43
C SER A 12 1.01 1.41 6.20
N GLU A 13 2.10 1.91 5.61
CA GLU A 13 2.07 2.68 4.37
C GLU A 13 1.50 1.85 3.20
N LEU A 14 1.90 0.59 3.09
CA LEU A 14 1.40 -0.30 2.04
C LEU A 14 -0.11 -0.52 2.17
N TYR A 15 -0.61 -0.78 3.38
CA TYR A 15 -2.05 -0.91 3.60
C TYR A 15 -2.81 0.36 3.24
N TYR A 16 -2.28 1.53 3.61
CA TYR A 16 -2.84 2.81 3.22
C TYR A 16 -2.87 2.99 1.70
N LEU A 17 -1.78 2.68 1.01
CA LEU A 17 -1.68 2.78 -0.45
C LEU A 17 -2.65 1.81 -1.16
N ILE A 18 -2.81 0.59 -0.66
CA ILE A 18 -3.79 -0.39 -1.17
C ILE A 18 -5.21 0.17 -1.00
N SER A 19 -5.54 0.65 0.19
CA SER A 19 -6.83 1.29 0.45
C SER A 19 -7.10 2.41 -0.56
N ARG A 20 -6.12 3.31 -0.73
CA ARG A 20 -6.21 4.45 -1.64
C ARG A 20 -6.42 4.02 -3.09
N PHE A 21 -5.70 3.00 -3.55
CA PHE A 21 -5.87 2.44 -4.89
C PHE A 21 -7.30 1.91 -5.12
N LEU A 22 -7.83 1.14 -4.17
CA LEU A 22 -9.15 0.54 -4.27
C LEU A 22 -10.29 1.57 -4.33
N THR A 23 -10.12 2.76 -3.70
CA THR A 23 -11.16 3.81 -3.73
C THR A 23 -11.51 4.29 -5.14
N THR A 24 -10.55 4.29 -6.06
CA THR A 24 -10.78 4.71 -7.46
C THR A 24 -11.17 3.58 -8.39
N GLY A 25 -11.03 2.33 -7.94
CA GLY A 25 -11.30 1.13 -8.73
C GLY A 25 -12.75 0.61 -8.61
N PRO A 26 -13.00 -0.60 -9.16
CA PRO A 26 -14.28 -1.29 -9.02
C PRO A 26 -14.54 -1.80 -7.58
N CYS A 27 -13.49 -1.94 -6.78
CA CYS A 27 -13.53 -2.54 -5.44
C CYS A 27 -13.75 -1.50 -4.32
N ARG A 28 -14.65 -0.53 -4.52
CA ARG A 28 -14.86 0.58 -3.56
C ARG A 28 -15.35 0.11 -2.18
N ARG A 29 -16.26 -0.87 -2.15
CA ARG A 29 -16.75 -1.46 -0.89
C ARG A 29 -15.62 -2.09 -0.07
N ALA A 30 -14.67 -2.74 -0.74
CA ALA A 30 -13.50 -3.30 -0.06
C ALA A 30 -12.59 -2.18 0.48
N ALA A 31 -12.47 -1.06 -0.23
CA ALA A 31 -11.72 0.11 0.24
C ALA A 31 -12.31 0.69 1.53
N GLU A 32 -13.64 0.83 1.59
CA GLU A 32 -14.37 1.33 2.77
C GLU A 32 -14.16 0.43 3.99
N VAL A 33 -14.37 -0.89 3.82
CA VAL A 33 -14.15 -1.86 4.90
C VAL A 33 -12.70 -1.83 5.38
N LEU A 34 -11.75 -1.82 4.44
CA LEU A 34 -10.33 -1.79 4.77
C LEU A 34 -9.95 -0.49 5.46
N ALA A 35 -10.50 0.68 5.07
CA ALA A 35 -10.28 1.94 5.77
C ALA A 35 -10.76 1.86 7.24
N SER A 36 -11.96 1.30 7.49
CA SER A 36 -12.46 1.08 8.85
C SER A 36 -11.59 0.11 9.65
N GLU A 37 -11.07 -0.95 9.03
CA GLU A 37 -10.15 -1.88 9.69
C GLU A 37 -8.80 -1.22 10.02
N LEU A 38 -8.30 -0.32 9.19
CA LEU A 38 -7.06 0.42 9.45
C LEU A 38 -7.18 1.34 10.65
N GLU A 39 -8.31 2.04 10.79
CA GLU A 39 -8.61 2.87 11.96
C GLU A 39 -8.82 2.02 13.22
N GLY A 40 -9.64 0.97 13.13
CA GLY A 40 -9.97 0.11 14.26
C GLY A 40 -8.76 -0.65 14.83
N ASN A 41 -7.82 -1.02 13.97
CA ASN A 41 -6.57 -1.68 14.37
C ASN A 41 -5.40 -0.69 14.62
N GLN A 42 -5.63 0.63 14.51
CA GLN A 42 -4.61 1.67 14.69
C GLN A 42 -3.36 1.45 13.81
N LEU A 43 -3.56 1.00 12.57
CA LEU A 43 -2.48 0.67 11.64
C LEU A 43 -1.94 1.90 10.91
N LEU A 44 -2.66 3.01 10.96
CA LEU A 44 -2.26 4.25 10.31
C LEU A 44 -1.13 4.95 11.09
N PRO A 45 -0.17 5.59 10.40
CA PRO A 45 0.89 6.32 11.07
C PRO A 45 0.31 7.43 11.95
N GLY A 46 0.62 7.34 13.25
CA GLY A 46 0.18 8.30 14.26
C GLY A 46 0.71 9.71 14.01
N ARG A 47 0.13 10.70 14.69
CA ARG A 47 0.70 12.05 14.77
C ARG A 47 1.48 12.19 16.06
N LEU A 48 2.69 12.72 15.98
CA LEU A 48 3.41 13.19 17.16
C LEU A 48 2.99 14.61 17.49
N ASP A 49 2.64 14.87 18.74
CA ASP A 49 2.55 16.22 19.27
C ASP A 49 3.96 16.81 19.49
N TRP A 50 4.04 18.10 19.84
CA TRP A 50 5.29 18.78 20.17
C TRP A 50 5.91 18.30 21.50
N PHE A 51 5.19 17.48 22.27
CA PHE A 51 5.69 16.81 23.47
C PHE A 51 6.18 15.37 23.18
N GLY A 52 6.05 14.87 21.95
CA GLY A 52 6.45 13.53 21.52
C GLY A 52 5.40 12.42 21.76
N ASN A 53 4.16 12.75 22.12
CA ASN A 53 3.08 11.78 22.29
C ASN A 53 2.44 11.42 20.95
N GLU A 54 2.15 10.14 20.77
CA GLU A 54 1.43 9.63 19.59
C GLU A 54 -0.08 9.77 19.76
N HIS A 55 -0.72 10.35 18.74
CA HIS A 55 -2.16 10.46 18.63
C HIS A 55 -2.66 9.64 17.45
N PRO A 56 -3.76 8.88 17.64
CA PRO A 56 -4.39 8.16 16.54
C PRO A 56 -4.91 9.16 15.50
N ARG A 57 -4.76 8.80 14.22
CA ARG A 57 -5.34 9.57 13.10
C ARG A 57 -6.48 8.80 12.48
N THR A 58 -7.47 9.54 12.00
CA THR A 58 -8.48 8.97 11.11
C THR A 58 -7.87 8.74 9.72
N TYR A 59 -8.49 7.87 8.94
CA TYR A 59 -8.12 7.63 7.56
C TYR A 59 -8.21 8.91 6.73
N GLU A 60 -9.24 9.73 6.97
CA GLU A 60 -9.41 11.02 6.31
C GLU A 60 -8.26 12.00 6.63
N ASP A 61 -7.78 12.03 7.87
CA ASP A 61 -6.62 12.84 8.26
C ASP A 61 -5.34 12.41 7.51
N VAL A 62 -5.16 11.10 7.32
CA VAL A 62 -4.02 10.58 6.56
C VAL A 62 -4.14 10.94 5.07
N VAL A 63 -5.35 10.88 4.50
CA VAL A 63 -5.61 11.30 3.12
C VAL A 63 -5.37 12.80 2.92
N THR A 64 -5.80 13.63 3.87
CA THR A 64 -5.61 15.09 3.78
C THR A 64 -4.16 15.51 4.02
N ALA A 65 -3.42 14.79 4.87
CA ALA A 65 -1.98 14.97 5.01
C ALA A 65 -1.22 14.57 3.74
N ASN A 66 -1.65 13.49 3.08
CA ASN A 66 -0.99 12.91 1.91
C ASN A 66 -1.68 13.24 0.58
N ARG A 67 -2.18 14.48 0.42
CA ARG A 67 -2.86 14.93 -0.82
C ARG A 67 -2.02 14.82 -2.09
N HIS A 68 -0.70 14.84 -1.96
CA HIS A 68 0.25 14.71 -3.06
C HIS A 68 0.33 13.27 -3.60
N ILE A 69 -0.14 12.28 -2.82
CA ILE A 69 -0.16 10.88 -3.22
C ILE A 69 -1.43 10.62 -4.03
N ALA A 70 -1.25 10.46 -5.33
CA ALA A 70 -2.32 10.10 -6.24
C ALA A 70 -2.82 8.67 -5.95
N PRO A 71 -4.10 8.36 -6.18
CA PRO A 71 -4.65 7.03 -5.92
C PRO A 71 -4.05 5.92 -6.81
N ASP A 72 -3.50 6.27 -7.96
CA ASP A 72 -2.76 5.36 -8.84
C ASP A 72 -1.26 5.24 -8.48
N HIS A 73 -0.79 5.91 -7.42
CA HIS A 73 0.62 5.93 -7.04
C HIS A 73 1.20 4.53 -6.83
N LEU A 74 0.46 3.64 -6.16
CA LEU A 74 0.87 2.25 -5.98
C LEU A 74 1.10 1.55 -7.33
N LEU A 75 0.21 1.78 -8.29
CA LEU A 75 0.33 1.21 -9.63
C LEU A 75 1.53 1.80 -10.39
N GLN A 76 1.82 3.09 -10.22
CA GLN A 76 3.00 3.72 -10.82
C GLN A 76 4.30 3.11 -10.28
N ILE A 77 4.39 2.89 -8.97
CA ILE A 77 5.52 2.21 -8.34
C ILE A 77 5.69 0.81 -8.93
N CYS A 78 4.62 0.02 -8.99
CA CYS A 78 4.69 -1.32 -9.56
C CYS A 78 5.15 -1.32 -11.04
N LYS A 79 4.68 -0.36 -11.86
CA LYS A 79 5.13 -0.22 -13.26
C LYS A 79 6.63 0.09 -13.37
N GLN A 80 7.18 0.88 -12.45
CA GLN A 80 8.61 1.18 -12.42
C GLN A 80 9.44 -0.01 -11.97
N ILE A 81 8.90 -0.84 -11.07
CA ILE A 81 9.57 -2.04 -10.55
C ILE A 81 9.67 -3.13 -11.63
N GLY A 82 8.68 -3.29 -12.51
CA GLY A 82 8.67 -4.33 -13.54
C GLY A 82 9.98 -4.44 -14.34
N PRO A 83 10.44 -3.38 -15.02
CA PRO A 83 11.71 -3.40 -15.76
C PRO A 83 12.96 -3.63 -14.91
N LEU A 84 12.93 -3.29 -13.61
CA LEU A 84 14.03 -3.57 -12.69
C LEU A 84 14.05 -5.05 -12.30
N LEU A 85 12.88 -5.63 -12.01
CA LEU A 85 12.74 -7.06 -11.73
C LEU A 85 13.13 -7.92 -12.92
N ASP A 86 12.73 -7.55 -14.14
CA ASP A 86 13.05 -8.30 -15.36
C ASP A 86 14.58 -8.38 -15.63
N ARG A 87 15.35 -7.40 -15.13
CA ARG A 87 16.83 -7.41 -15.22
C ARG A 87 17.48 -8.37 -14.22
N GLU A 88 17.01 -8.36 -12.97
CA GLU A 88 17.56 -9.17 -11.89
C GLU A 88 17.07 -10.62 -11.93
N VAL A 89 15.83 -10.81 -12.37
CA VAL A 89 15.11 -12.08 -12.39
C VAL A 89 14.39 -12.22 -13.73
N PRO A 90 15.12 -12.57 -14.80
CA PRO A 90 14.52 -12.70 -16.13
C PRO A 90 13.41 -13.76 -16.11
N SER A 91 12.27 -13.42 -16.71
CA SER A 91 11.19 -14.37 -16.98
C SER A 91 11.66 -15.41 -17.99
N CYS A 92 11.12 -16.63 -17.89
CA CYS A 92 11.40 -17.70 -18.85
C CYS A 92 10.79 -17.40 -20.24
N VAL A 93 9.83 -16.48 -20.32
CA VAL A 93 9.16 -16.06 -21.55
C VAL A 93 9.57 -14.63 -21.92
N PRO A 94 10.23 -14.41 -23.08
CA PRO A 94 10.60 -13.08 -23.54
C PRO A 94 9.36 -12.22 -23.83
N GLY A 95 9.33 -10.98 -23.32
CA GLY A 95 8.32 -9.97 -23.67
C GLY A 95 7.07 -9.92 -22.79
N VAL A 96 6.97 -10.77 -21.76
CA VAL A 96 5.88 -10.70 -20.77
C VAL A 96 6.28 -9.74 -19.65
N HIS A 97 5.75 -8.53 -19.68
CA HIS A 97 5.88 -7.56 -18.59
C HIS A 97 4.62 -7.61 -17.71
N SER A 98 4.64 -8.49 -16.72
CA SER A 98 3.49 -8.68 -15.80
C SER A 98 3.95 -8.70 -14.35
N LEU A 99 3.28 -7.94 -13.50
CA LEU A 99 3.52 -7.95 -12.05
C LEU A 99 3.25 -9.31 -11.39
N LEU A 100 2.45 -10.16 -12.06
CA LEU A 100 2.19 -11.54 -11.64
C LEU A 100 3.10 -12.55 -12.37
N GLY A 101 3.75 -12.10 -13.46
CA GLY A 101 4.59 -12.90 -14.35
C GLY A 101 6.10 -12.75 -14.12
N SER A 102 6.54 -11.78 -13.32
CA SER A 102 7.97 -11.59 -13.04
C SER A 102 8.50 -12.67 -12.08
N GLY A 103 9.36 -13.57 -12.56
CA GLY A 103 10.02 -14.59 -11.75
C GLY A 103 10.60 -15.75 -12.54
N ARG A 104 11.69 -16.36 -12.05
CA ARG A 104 12.40 -17.51 -12.66
C ARG A 104 11.53 -18.77 -12.88
N GLN A 105 10.35 -18.84 -12.25
CA GLN A 105 9.43 -19.97 -12.30
C GLN A 105 8.03 -19.58 -12.80
N SER A 106 7.82 -18.31 -13.19
CA SER A 106 6.51 -17.90 -13.67
C SER A 106 6.30 -18.39 -15.09
N MET A 107 5.28 -19.24 -15.29
CA MET A 107 4.85 -19.79 -16.59
C MET A 107 3.52 -19.18 -17.07
N LEU A 108 3.12 -18.03 -16.53
CA LEU A 108 1.93 -17.32 -17.01
C LEU A 108 2.12 -16.82 -18.45
#